data_AF-A0A0Q6RU71-F1
#
_entry.id   AF-A0A0Q6RU71-F1
#
_cell.length_a   1.000
_cell.length_b   1.000
_cell.length_c   1.000
_cell.angle_alpha   90.00
_cell.angle_beta   90.00
_cell.angle_gamma   90.00
#
_symmetry.space_group_name_H-M   'P 1'
#
loop_
_entity.id
_entity.type
_entity.pdbx_description
1 polymer ?
#
loop_
_entity_poly.entity_id
_entity_poly.type
_entity_poly.pdbx_seq_one_letter_code
_entity_poly.pdbx_strand_id
1 'polypeptide(L)'
;MPLMRDDIIWQKIKTYHELDLPPDRENAPTIQAWELKDRQQFFILNPRRTKYGIFSFGGTLQAAKDSNPQSEFTHLGTNDRIYLSDWQISELARAKRIRPVIGPTDGARNVPGSSFALKPNQRKKAVTKLAYADGFETFMRENDLRSMTDEQKAQVIKKVAAEIGDDKPPGRSGWYKIIRIARTGNQYDRLVSFADNDAAKGNRRLRYGPTTNDAIIDAAQAAVAARGDWKTIRALLEKWSKLGGRYYHSGLPRVQRRVLSHPH
;
A
#
# COMPACT_ATOMS: atom_id res chain seq x y z
N MET A 1 -29.34 4.13 15.93
CA MET A 1 -28.36 3.21 16.58
C MET A 1 -26.95 3.63 16.17
N PRO A 2 -25.98 3.72 17.09
CA PRO A 2 -24.61 4.06 16.72
C PRO A 2 -23.97 2.83 16.07
N LEU A 3 -23.75 2.88 14.76
CA LEU A 3 -22.89 1.93 14.05
C LEU A 3 -21.50 1.99 14.71
N MET A 4 -21.19 1.03 15.57
CA MET A 4 -19.88 0.93 16.19
C MET A 4 -18.84 0.77 15.08
N ARG A 5 -17.93 1.75 15.07
CA ARG A 5 -16.89 2.03 14.07
C ARG A 5 -15.69 1.09 14.19
N ASP A 6 -15.89 -0.13 14.66
CA ASP A 6 -14.80 -1.06 14.98
C ASP A 6 -14.37 -1.88 13.74
N ASP A 7 -15.22 -1.96 12.73
CA ASP A 7 -14.96 -2.70 11.49
C ASP A 7 -13.92 -2.02 10.57
N ILE A 8 -13.55 -0.77 10.82
CA ILE A 8 -12.60 -0.03 9.97
C ILE A 8 -11.17 -0.11 10.53
N ILE A 9 -11.02 -0.56 11.78
CA ILE A 9 -9.74 -0.58 12.47
C ILE A 9 -9.05 -1.91 12.16
N TRP A 10 -7.80 -1.83 11.74
CA TRP A 10 -6.90 -2.99 11.63
C TRP A 10 -6.76 -3.65 12.99
N GLN A 11 -7.42 -4.78 13.17
CA GLN A 11 -7.34 -5.57 14.40
C GLN A 11 -6.33 -6.70 14.22
N LYS A 12 -5.34 -6.76 15.10
CA LYS A 12 -4.46 -7.92 15.18
C LYS A 12 -5.28 -9.11 15.67
N ILE A 13 -5.24 -10.21 14.92
CA ILE A 13 -5.94 -11.44 15.30
C ILE A 13 -5.36 -12.03 16.58
N LYS A 14 -6.22 -12.72 17.34
CA LYS A 14 -5.81 -13.57 18.46
C LYS A 14 -5.64 -15.01 18.02
N THR A 15 -6.39 -15.46 17.01
CA THR A 15 -6.30 -16.82 16.45
C THR A 15 -6.35 -16.78 14.93
N TYR A 16 -5.76 -17.77 14.26
CA TYR A 16 -5.72 -17.80 12.79
C TYR A 16 -7.10 -18.01 12.15
N HIS A 17 -8.07 -18.59 12.87
CA HIS A 17 -9.43 -18.78 12.38
C HIS A 17 -10.13 -17.47 12.03
N GLU A 18 -9.75 -16.36 12.66
CA GLU A 18 -10.28 -15.03 12.37
C GLU A 18 -9.89 -14.48 11.00
N LEU A 19 -8.97 -15.16 10.30
CA LEU A 19 -8.54 -14.78 8.96
C LEU A 19 -9.44 -15.33 7.86
N ASP A 20 -10.37 -16.25 8.14
CA ASP A 20 -11.22 -16.92 7.13
C ASP A 20 -10.37 -17.40 5.93
N LEU A 21 -9.34 -18.19 6.21
CA LEU A 21 -8.43 -18.71 5.18
C LEU A 21 -9.22 -19.56 4.16
N PRO A 22 -8.90 -19.47 2.86
CA PRO A 22 -9.59 -20.26 1.85
C PRO A 22 -9.40 -21.76 2.14
N PRO A 23 -10.43 -22.61 1.96
CA PRO A 23 -10.29 -24.06 2.13
C PRO A 23 -9.28 -24.59 1.11
N ASP A 24 -8.47 -25.57 1.51
CA ASP A 24 -7.56 -26.22 0.57
C ASP A 24 -8.36 -27.05 -0.45
N ARG A 25 -7.83 -27.20 -1.67
CA ARG A 25 -8.46 -28.01 -2.73
C ARG A 25 -7.58 -29.20 -3.04
N GLU A 26 -8.10 -30.41 -2.80
CA GLU A 26 -7.40 -31.67 -3.10
C GLU A 26 -6.99 -31.77 -4.59
N ASN A 27 -7.82 -31.24 -5.49
CA ASN A 27 -7.59 -31.22 -6.95
C ASN A 27 -7.28 -29.81 -7.49
N ALA A 28 -6.51 -29.01 -6.74
CA ALA A 28 -6.08 -27.70 -7.22
C ALA A 28 -5.26 -27.83 -8.52
N PRO A 29 -5.44 -26.94 -9.51
CA PRO A 29 -4.54 -26.90 -10.66
C PRO A 29 -3.11 -26.63 -10.18
N THR A 30 -2.12 -27.25 -10.83
CA THR A 30 -0.71 -26.99 -10.54
C THR A 30 -0.42 -25.51 -10.74
N ILE A 31 -0.07 -24.83 -9.65
CA ILE A 31 0.33 -23.43 -9.65
C ILE A 31 1.84 -23.38 -9.49
N GLN A 32 2.48 -22.40 -10.12
CA GLN A 32 3.89 -22.13 -9.91
C GLN A 32 4.15 -21.87 -8.43
N ALA A 33 5.05 -22.64 -7.83
CA ALA A 33 5.45 -22.48 -6.44
C ALA A 33 5.96 -21.06 -6.18
N TRP A 34 5.59 -20.51 -5.02
CA TRP A 34 6.05 -19.19 -4.60
C TRP A 34 7.45 -19.29 -4.02
N GLU A 35 8.38 -18.48 -4.52
CA GLU A 35 9.72 -18.38 -3.94
C GLU A 35 9.65 -17.49 -2.68
N LEU A 36 9.37 -18.12 -1.53
CA LEU A 36 9.33 -17.49 -0.22
C LEU A 36 10.69 -17.64 0.47
N LYS A 37 11.23 -16.55 1.03
CA LYS A 37 12.50 -16.59 1.76
C LYS A 37 12.29 -17.02 3.19
N ASP A 38 13.19 -17.85 3.72
CA ASP A 38 13.15 -18.26 5.12
C ASP A 38 13.15 -17.03 6.04
N ARG A 39 12.37 -17.12 7.13
CA ARG A 39 12.12 -16.04 8.11
C ARG A 39 11.54 -14.75 7.53
N GLN A 40 11.12 -14.75 6.27
CA GLN A 40 10.41 -13.62 5.69
C GLN A 40 9.06 -13.49 6.38
N GLN A 41 8.76 -12.28 6.83
CA GLN A 41 7.51 -11.99 7.52
C GLN A 41 6.45 -11.58 6.52
N PHE A 42 5.22 -12.03 6.74
CA PHE A 42 4.06 -11.74 5.92
C PHE A 42 2.91 -11.21 6.76
N PHE A 43 2.17 -10.24 6.22
CA PHE A 43 0.82 -9.95 6.67
C PHE A 43 -0.14 -10.89 5.97
N ILE A 44 -1.01 -11.56 6.74
CA ILE A 44 -2.14 -12.33 6.21
C ILE A 44 -3.44 -11.72 6.74
N LEU A 45 -4.41 -11.55 5.86
CA LEU A 45 -5.61 -10.73 6.07
C LEU A 45 -6.90 -11.52 5.90
N ASN A 46 -7.94 -11.11 6.64
CA ASN A 46 -9.29 -11.59 6.39
C ASN A 46 -9.87 -11.00 5.08
N PRO A 47 -10.96 -11.57 4.53
CA PRO A 47 -11.55 -11.12 3.26
C PRO A 47 -11.91 -9.63 3.24
N ARG A 48 -12.37 -9.10 4.38
CA ARG A 48 -12.74 -7.68 4.52
C ARG A 48 -11.53 -6.74 4.72
N ARG A 49 -10.33 -7.30 4.96
CA ARG A 49 -9.09 -6.58 5.29
C ARG A 49 -9.21 -5.68 6.51
N THR A 50 -9.94 -6.17 7.50
CA THR A 50 -10.17 -5.50 8.80
C THR A 50 -9.34 -6.18 9.89
N LYS A 51 -9.02 -7.46 9.71
CA LYS A 51 -8.20 -8.25 10.62
C LYS A 51 -6.92 -8.71 9.94
N TYR A 52 -5.83 -8.75 10.70
CA TYR A 52 -4.54 -9.17 10.19
C TYR A 52 -3.74 -9.98 11.23
N GLY A 53 -2.94 -10.92 10.74
CA GLY A 53 -1.87 -11.56 11.52
C GLY A 53 -0.52 -11.33 10.85
N ILE A 54 0.54 -11.33 11.66
CA ILE A 54 1.91 -11.29 11.17
C ILE A 54 2.52 -12.67 11.33
N PHE A 55 2.94 -13.26 10.22
CA PHE A 55 3.45 -14.62 10.17
C PHE A 55 4.88 -14.63 9.66
N SER A 56 5.75 -15.44 10.23
CA SER A 56 7.05 -15.77 9.66
C SER A 56 6.92 -17.03 8.84
N PHE A 57 7.41 -17.01 7.60
CA PHE A 57 7.60 -18.24 6.84
C PHE A 57 8.69 -19.09 7.51
N GLY A 58 8.42 -20.37 7.73
CA GLY A 58 9.30 -21.34 8.39
C GLY A 58 9.87 -22.41 7.46
N GLY A 59 9.44 -22.42 6.19
CA GLY A 59 9.86 -23.41 5.20
C GLY A 59 8.67 -24.17 4.61
N THR A 60 9.00 -25.17 3.79
CA THR A 60 8.02 -26.03 3.13
C THR A 60 8.04 -27.41 3.79
N LEU A 61 6.88 -27.85 4.24
CA LEU A 61 6.66 -29.18 4.79
C LEU A 61 6.00 -30.07 3.73
N GLN A 62 6.56 -31.25 3.54
CA GLN A 62 5.95 -32.30 2.73
C GLN A 62 5.88 -33.56 3.59
N ALA A 63 4.68 -33.94 4.02
CA ALA A 63 4.49 -35.01 5.02
C ALA A 63 4.82 -36.41 4.45
N ALA A 64 4.59 -36.60 3.15
CA ALA A 64 4.89 -37.82 2.41
C ALA A 64 5.32 -37.49 0.98
N LYS A 65 6.04 -38.39 0.32
CA LYS A 65 6.52 -38.22 -1.06
C LYS A 65 5.39 -37.93 -2.06
N ASP A 66 4.20 -38.44 -1.79
CA ASP A 66 3.00 -38.28 -2.62
C ASP A 66 2.09 -37.13 -2.17
N SER A 67 2.42 -36.45 -1.07
CA SER A 67 1.65 -35.31 -0.57
C SER A 67 2.09 -34.00 -1.23
N ASN A 68 1.16 -33.08 -1.42
CA ASN A 68 1.48 -31.74 -1.91
C ASN A 68 2.29 -30.98 -0.85
N PRO A 69 3.39 -30.29 -1.24
CA PRO A 69 4.14 -29.45 -0.32
C PRO A 69 3.25 -28.32 0.22
N GLN A 70 3.36 -28.05 1.52
CA GLN A 70 2.67 -26.96 2.19
C GLN A 70 3.68 -26.01 2.82
N SER A 71 3.45 -24.71 2.66
CA SER A 71 4.24 -23.67 3.29
C SER A 71 3.83 -23.49 4.75
N GLU A 72 4.79 -23.60 5.67
CA GLU A 72 4.59 -23.36 7.10
C GLU A 72 4.73 -21.87 7.41
N PHE A 73 3.71 -21.32 8.09
CA PHE A 73 3.69 -19.94 8.56
C PHE A 73 3.44 -19.93 10.07
N THR A 74 4.33 -19.30 10.83
CA THR A 74 4.23 -19.18 12.30
C THR A 74 3.81 -17.76 12.68
N HIS A 75 2.70 -17.62 13.40
CA HIS A 75 2.20 -16.33 13.87
C HIS A 75 3.14 -15.74 14.95
N LEU A 76 3.66 -14.53 14.72
CA LEU A 76 4.65 -13.89 15.60
C LEU A 76 4.10 -13.46 16.98
N GLY A 77 2.78 -13.46 17.17
CA GLY A 77 2.16 -13.08 18.44
C GLY A 77 1.80 -14.27 19.35
N THR A 78 1.36 -15.38 18.75
CA THR A 78 0.80 -16.53 19.47
C THR A 78 1.60 -17.81 19.26
N ASN A 79 2.56 -17.80 18.33
CA ASN A 79 3.29 -18.98 17.86
C ASN A 79 2.40 -20.06 17.21
N ASP A 80 1.15 -19.72 16.87
CA ASP A 80 0.29 -20.61 16.11
C ASP A 80 0.88 -20.87 14.73
N ARG A 81 0.85 -22.13 14.30
CA ARG A 81 1.31 -22.55 12.98
C ARG A 81 0.13 -22.76 12.05
N ILE A 82 0.24 -22.25 10.84
CA ILE A 82 -0.68 -22.55 9.75
C ILE A 82 0.10 -23.11 8.58
N TYR A 83 -0.51 -24.04 7.87
CA TYR A 83 0.02 -24.66 6.66
C TYR A 83 -0.84 -24.21 5.49
N LEU A 84 -0.20 -23.64 4.47
CA LEU A 84 -0.88 -23.15 3.28
C LEU A 84 -0.32 -23.85 2.05
N SER A 85 -1.21 -24.40 1.23
CA SER A 85 -0.85 -24.89 -0.11
C SER A 85 -0.51 -23.73 -1.05
N ASP A 86 0.25 -24.00 -2.11
CA ASP A 86 0.55 -23.00 -3.14
C ASP A 86 -0.72 -22.41 -3.77
N TRP A 87 -1.79 -23.21 -3.84
CA TRP A 87 -3.10 -22.75 -4.29
C TRP A 87 -3.72 -21.74 -3.32
N GLN A 88 -3.71 -22.03 -2.02
CA GLN A 88 -4.23 -21.10 -1.02
C GLN A 88 -3.42 -19.79 -1.01
N ILE A 89 -2.08 -19.87 -1.13
CA ILE A 89 -1.22 -18.69 -1.22
C ILE A 89 -1.55 -17.87 -2.46
N SER A 90 -1.75 -18.53 -3.61
CA SER A 90 -2.15 -17.87 -4.86
C SER A 90 -3.52 -17.18 -4.74
N GLU A 91 -4.52 -17.83 -4.14
CA GLU A 91 -5.83 -17.23 -3.90
C GLU A 91 -5.73 -16.02 -2.96
N LEU A 92 -4.97 -16.15 -1.88
CA LEU A 92 -4.71 -15.05 -0.97
C LEU A 92 -3.99 -13.91 -1.71
N ALA A 93 -2.98 -14.19 -2.53
CA ALA A 93 -2.24 -13.18 -3.28
C ALA A 93 -3.13 -12.47 -4.32
N ARG A 94 -3.92 -13.23 -5.07
CA ARG A 94 -4.91 -12.72 -6.03
C ARG A 94 -5.95 -11.83 -5.36
N ALA A 95 -6.40 -12.21 -4.16
CA ALA A 95 -7.30 -11.42 -3.32
C ALA A 95 -6.61 -10.28 -2.56
N LYS A 96 -5.27 -10.15 -2.67
CA LYS A 96 -4.42 -9.19 -1.95
C LYS A 96 -4.54 -9.31 -0.43
N ARG A 97 -4.59 -10.55 0.05
CA ARG A 97 -4.72 -10.97 1.46
C ARG A 97 -3.43 -11.52 2.06
N ILE A 98 -2.36 -11.66 1.27
CA ILE A 98 -1.02 -12.03 1.75
C ILE A 98 0.04 -11.10 1.13
N ARG A 99 1.02 -10.64 1.92
CA ARG A 99 2.16 -9.82 1.44
C ARG A 99 3.35 -9.90 2.38
N PRO A 100 4.59 -9.63 1.92
CA PRO A 100 5.72 -9.47 2.82
C PRO A 100 5.62 -8.16 3.63
N VAL A 101 6.04 -8.19 4.89
CA VAL A 101 6.08 -7.03 5.80
C VAL A 101 7.10 -6.00 5.33
N ILE A 102 8.24 -6.45 4.78
CA ILE A 102 9.32 -5.61 4.25
C ILE A 102 9.53 -5.97 2.78
N GLY A 103 9.54 -4.96 1.89
CA GLY A 103 9.80 -5.12 0.46
C GLY A 103 10.33 -3.83 -0.18
N PRO A 104 11.11 -3.92 -1.28
CA PRO A 104 11.90 -2.83 -1.85
C PRO A 104 11.08 -1.65 -2.44
N THR A 105 9.76 -1.77 -2.55
CA THR A 105 8.90 -0.81 -3.28
C THR A 105 7.86 -0.09 -2.43
N ASP A 106 7.67 -0.47 -1.16
CA ASP A 106 6.57 0.04 -0.34
C ASP A 106 7.07 1.02 0.71
N GLY A 107 6.96 2.32 0.41
CA GLY A 107 7.11 3.36 1.42
C GLY A 107 6.09 3.22 2.56
N ALA A 108 6.30 3.96 3.66
CA ALA A 108 5.52 3.93 4.92
C ALA A 108 3.99 4.08 4.80
N ARG A 109 3.44 4.29 3.60
CA ARG A 109 2.00 4.42 3.32
C ARG A 109 1.27 3.08 3.13
N ASN A 110 1.96 1.95 3.02
CA ASN A 110 1.35 0.65 2.68
C ASN A 110 1.35 -0.37 3.84
N VAL A 111 1.58 0.09 5.07
CA VAL A 111 1.49 -0.73 6.28
C VAL A 111 0.09 -0.68 6.91
N PRO A 112 -0.39 -1.78 7.52
CA PRO A 112 -1.57 -1.77 8.38
C PRO A 112 -1.52 -0.64 9.41
N GLY A 113 -2.62 0.09 9.58
CA GLY A 113 -2.71 1.20 10.54
C GLY A 113 -2.16 2.55 10.04
N SER A 114 -1.73 2.67 8.78
CA SER A 114 -1.34 3.96 8.19
C SER A 114 -2.50 4.98 8.18
N SER A 115 -3.75 4.53 8.26
CA SER A 115 -4.94 5.36 8.47
C SER A 115 -4.96 6.12 9.80
N PHE A 116 -4.22 5.68 10.83
CA PHE A 116 -4.11 6.42 12.10
C PHE A 116 -3.37 7.76 11.92
N ALA A 117 -2.54 7.89 10.88
CA ALA A 117 -1.87 9.14 10.56
C ALA A 117 -2.77 10.16 9.84
N LEU A 118 -4.02 9.80 9.49
CA LEU A 118 -4.95 10.71 8.82
C LEU A 118 -5.54 11.72 9.80
N LYS A 119 -5.70 12.98 9.34
CA LYS A 119 -6.42 14.00 10.11
C LYS A 119 -7.88 13.57 10.34
N PRO A 120 -8.52 13.91 11.48
CA PRO A 120 -9.89 13.48 11.79
C PRO A 120 -10.92 13.77 10.67
N ASN A 121 -10.83 14.94 10.03
CA ASN A 121 -11.71 15.32 8.92
C ASN A 121 -11.48 14.48 7.65
N GLN A 122 -10.23 14.14 7.34
CA GLN A 122 -9.89 13.26 6.22
C GLN A 122 -10.38 11.84 6.51
N ARG A 123 -10.18 11.37 7.75
CA ARG A 123 -10.66 10.06 8.21
C ARG A 123 -12.18 9.96 8.10
N LYS A 124 -12.94 10.95 8.58
CA LYS A 124 -14.42 10.94 8.48
C LYS A 124 -14.89 10.83 7.02
N LYS A 125 -14.33 11.63 6.10
CA LYS A 125 -14.68 11.56 4.67
C LYS A 125 -14.29 10.22 4.04
N ALA A 126 -13.13 9.68 4.41
CA ALA A 126 -12.66 8.38 3.93
C ALA A 126 -13.59 7.25 4.40
N VAL A 127 -14.04 7.29 5.66
CA VAL A 127 -14.98 6.32 6.25
C VAL A 127 -16.29 6.32 5.47
N THR A 128 -16.88 7.49 5.21
CA THR A 128 -18.11 7.61 4.42
C THR A 128 -17.94 6.99 3.02
N LYS A 129 -16.84 7.31 2.32
CA LYS A 129 -16.56 6.75 0.98
C LYS A 129 -16.32 5.23 1.03
N LEU A 130 -15.67 4.73 2.08
CA LEU A 130 -15.42 3.31 2.27
C LEU A 130 -16.73 2.55 2.47
N ALA A 131 -17.68 3.10 3.24
CA ALA A 131 -19.00 2.47 3.42
C ALA A 131 -19.73 2.26 2.09
N TYR A 132 -19.68 3.24 1.18
CA TYR A 132 -20.23 3.07 -0.17
C TYR A 132 -19.48 2.00 -0.98
N ALA A 133 -18.15 1.94 -0.87
CA ALA A 133 -17.36 0.89 -1.52
C ALA A 133 -17.74 -0.51 -1.04
N ASP A 134 -17.90 -0.68 0.28
CA ASP A 134 -18.32 -1.93 0.90
C ASP A 134 -19.74 -2.33 0.49
N GLY A 135 -20.65 -1.35 0.36
CA GLY A 135 -21.99 -1.58 -0.18
C GLY A 135 -21.95 -2.12 -1.61
N PHE A 136 -21.11 -1.56 -2.48
CA PHE A 136 -20.95 -2.07 -3.85
C PHE A 136 -20.36 -3.49 -3.88
N GLU A 137 -19.30 -3.74 -3.09
CA GLU A 137 -18.66 -5.06 -3.02
C GLU A 137 -19.61 -6.12 -2.45
N THR A 138 -20.37 -5.78 -1.41
CA THR A 138 -21.35 -6.68 -0.80
C THR A 138 -22.46 -7.03 -1.78
N PHE A 139 -23.04 -6.05 -2.47
CA PHE A 139 -24.06 -6.30 -3.47
C PHE A 139 -23.56 -7.20 -4.60
N MET A 140 -22.34 -6.94 -5.12
CA MET A 140 -21.74 -7.79 -6.16
C MET A 140 -21.53 -9.23 -5.67
N ARG A 141 -21.07 -9.43 -4.43
CA ARG A 141 -20.86 -10.75 -3.84
C ARG A 141 -22.18 -11.50 -3.63
N GLU A 142 -23.20 -10.83 -3.10
CA GLU A 142 -24.51 -11.45 -2.82
C GLU A 142 -25.27 -11.86 -4.09
N ASN A 143 -25.03 -11.15 -5.19
CA ASN A 143 -25.70 -11.41 -6.48
C ASN A 143 -24.78 -12.13 -7.49
N ASP A 144 -23.58 -12.54 -7.08
CA ASP A 144 -22.55 -13.15 -7.93
C ASP A 144 -22.26 -12.35 -9.23
N LEU A 145 -22.19 -11.02 -9.12
CA LEU A 145 -22.01 -10.11 -10.25
C LEU A 145 -20.56 -9.65 -10.39
N ARG A 146 -20.05 -9.69 -11.63
CA ARG A 146 -18.75 -9.11 -11.98
C ARG A 146 -18.78 -7.58 -12.15
N SER A 147 -19.96 -7.04 -12.47
CA SER A 147 -20.20 -5.60 -12.65
C SER A 147 -21.66 -5.26 -12.40
N MET A 148 -21.90 -4.02 -11.95
CA MET A 148 -23.26 -3.50 -11.70
C MET A 148 -23.71 -2.53 -12.79
N THR A 149 -25.01 -2.54 -13.09
CA THR A 149 -25.68 -1.49 -13.89
C THR A 149 -25.78 -0.18 -13.10
N ASP A 150 -26.11 0.92 -13.77
CA ASP A 150 -26.24 2.22 -13.09
C ASP A 150 -27.45 2.30 -12.16
N GLU A 151 -28.51 1.58 -12.47
CA GLU A 151 -29.70 1.45 -11.61
C GLU A 151 -29.35 0.69 -10.31
N GLN A 152 -28.63 -0.43 -10.41
CA GLN A 152 -28.15 -1.18 -9.26
C GLN A 152 -27.21 -0.33 -8.39
N LYS A 153 -26.32 0.45 -9.02
CA LYS A 153 -25.43 1.37 -8.26
C LYS A 153 -26.25 2.43 -7.53
N ALA A 154 -27.26 3.01 -8.17
CA ALA A 154 -28.13 3.99 -7.55
C ALA A 154 -28.89 3.41 -6.33
N GLN A 155 -29.37 2.18 -6.44
CA GLN A 155 -30.01 1.46 -5.34
C GLN A 155 -29.06 1.27 -4.15
N VAL A 156 -27.83 0.79 -4.40
CA VAL A 156 -26.81 0.63 -3.35
C VAL A 156 -26.49 1.96 -2.67
N ILE A 157 -26.30 3.03 -3.44
CA ILE A 157 -26.03 4.36 -2.88
C ILE A 157 -27.19 4.83 -2.00
N LYS A 158 -28.43 4.70 -2.45
CA LYS A 158 -29.61 5.10 -1.67
C LYS A 158 -29.70 4.33 -0.35
N LYS A 159 -29.46 3.02 -0.40
CA LYS A 159 -29.46 2.14 0.78
C LYS A 159 -28.36 2.56 1.77
N VAL A 160 -27.11 2.63 1.31
CA VAL A 160 -25.97 2.97 2.16
C VAL A 160 -26.08 4.38 2.72
N ALA A 161 -26.55 5.36 1.93
CA ALA A 161 -26.75 6.74 2.39
C ALA A 161 -27.74 6.82 3.55
N ALA A 162 -28.85 6.06 3.47
CA ALA A 162 -29.82 5.96 4.54
C ALA A 162 -29.24 5.28 5.79
N GLU A 163 -28.43 4.23 5.62
CA GLU A 163 -27.77 3.50 6.72
C GLU A 163 -26.76 4.37 7.49
N ILE A 164 -25.96 5.17 6.77
CA ILE A 164 -24.91 6.00 7.39
C ILE A 164 -25.36 7.43 7.72
N GLY A 165 -26.60 7.79 7.40
CA GLY A 165 -27.15 9.14 7.59
C GLY A 165 -26.41 10.21 6.80
N ASP A 166 -26.07 9.93 5.53
CA ASP A 166 -25.40 10.88 4.65
C ASP A 166 -26.41 11.63 3.78
N ASP A 167 -26.65 12.90 4.12
CA ASP A 167 -27.56 13.80 3.39
C ASP A 167 -27.05 14.15 1.98
N LYS A 168 -25.77 13.90 1.69
CA LYS A 168 -25.13 14.29 0.43
C LYS A 168 -24.38 13.10 -0.20
N PRO A 169 -25.11 12.07 -0.66
CA PRO A 169 -24.50 10.93 -1.31
C PRO A 169 -23.71 11.35 -2.55
N PRO A 170 -22.68 10.57 -2.93
CA PRO A 170 -21.91 10.85 -4.15
C PRO A 170 -22.82 10.80 -5.38
N GLY A 171 -22.59 11.72 -6.33
CA GLY A 171 -23.24 11.67 -7.65
C GLY A 171 -22.64 10.58 -8.54
N ARG A 172 -23.22 10.38 -9.74
CA ARG A 172 -22.86 9.31 -10.69
C ARG A 172 -21.35 9.20 -10.96
N SER A 173 -20.67 10.31 -11.24
CA SER A 173 -19.21 10.33 -11.46
C SER A 173 -18.42 9.91 -10.20
N GLY A 174 -18.96 10.20 -9.01
CA GLY A 174 -18.43 9.78 -7.73
C GLY A 174 -18.49 8.27 -7.52
N TRP A 175 -19.56 7.60 -7.99
CA TRP A 175 -19.69 6.14 -7.87
C TRP A 175 -18.54 5.42 -8.56
N TYR A 176 -18.29 5.78 -9.82
CA TYR A 176 -17.18 5.23 -10.61
C TYR A 176 -15.82 5.51 -9.97
N LYS A 177 -15.63 6.72 -9.42
CA LYS A 177 -14.40 7.06 -8.69
C LYS A 177 -14.21 6.17 -7.46
N ILE A 178 -15.26 5.95 -6.67
CA ILE A 178 -15.23 5.11 -5.47
C ILE A 178 -14.92 3.66 -5.85
N ILE A 179 -15.64 3.09 -6.82
CA ILE A 179 -15.41 1.72 -7.31
C ILE A 179 -13.98 1.56 -7.84
N ARG A 180 -13.49 2.53 -8.61
CA ARG A 180 -12.11 2.52 -9.11
C ARG A 180 -11.11 2.53 -7.96
N ILE A 181 -11.26 3.44 -6.99
CA ILE A 181 -10.38 3.52 -5.82
C ILE A 181 -10.45 2.23 -5.00
N ALA A 182 -11.61 1.60 -4.83
CA ALA A 182 -11.72 0.31 -4.14
C ALA A 182 -10.90 -0.80 -4.84
N ARG A 183 -10.95 -0.84 -6.18
CA ARG A 183 -10.25 -1.84 -7.00
C ARG A 183 -8.74 -1.61 -7.09
N THR A 184 -8.33 -0.34 -7.26
CA THR A 184 -6.93 0.03 -7.59
C THR A 184 -6.20 0.74 -6.45
N GLY A 185 -6.88 1.06 -5.35
CA GLY A 185 -6.32 1.79 -4.21
C GLY A 185 -5.24 1.01 -3.47
N ASN A 186 -4.67 1.65 -2.45
CA ASN A 186 -3.79 1.01 -1.50
C ASN A 186 -4.42 -0.29 -1.01
N GLN A 187 -3.69 -1.39 -1.24
CA GLN A 187 -4.22 -2.74 -1.15
C GLN A 187 -4.42 -3.16 0.31
N TYR A 188 -3.67 -2.54 1.21
CA TYR A 188 -3.61 -2.90 2.61
C TYR A 188 -4.51 -1.95 3.37
N ASP A 189 -4.11 -0.71 3.72
CA ASP A 189 -5.05 0.22 4.36
C ASP A 189 -6.06 0.83 3.37
N ARG A 190 -7.22 0.17 3.24
CA ARG A 190 -8.32 0.60 2.34
C ARG A 190 -8.75 2.03 2.63
N LEU A 191 -8.74 2.46 3.90
CA LEU A 191 -9.20 3.79 4.30
C LEU A 191 -8.27 4.90 3.77
N VAL A 192 -6.95 4.65 3.74
CA VAL A 192 -5.96 5.59 3.20
C VAL A 192 -6.21 5.87 1.70
N SER A 193 -6.74 4.90 0.96
CA SER A 193 -7.09 5.08 -0.47
C SER A 193 -8.18 6.11 -0.69
N PHE A 194 -9.11 6.24 0.27
CA PHE A 194 -10.25 7.15 0.18
C PHE A 194 -10.00 8.51 0.84
N ALA A 195 -8.94 8.62 1.63
CA ALA A 195 -8.48 9.89 2.15
C ALA A 195 -8.01 10.77 0.99
N ASP A 196 -8.64 11.94 0.82
CA ASP A 196 -8.15 12.93 -0.15
C ASP A 196 -6.74 13.34 0.28
N ASN A 197 -5.78 12.92 -0.52
CA ASN A 197 -4.38 13.26 -0.33
C ASN A 197 -4.18 14.68 -0.88
N ASP A 198 -4.80 15.67 -0.24
CA ASP A 198 -4.64 17.08 -0.60
C ASP A 198 -3.16 17.50 -0.47
N ALA A 199 -2.39 16.81 0.37
CA ALA A 199 -0.93 16.93 0.43
C ALA A 199 -0.21 16.41 -0.85
N ALA A 200 -0.85 15.53 -1.64
CA ALA A 200 -0.32 15.01 -2.90
C ALA A 200 -0.76 15.82 -4.14
N LYS A 201 -1.52 16.91 -3.97
CA LYS A 201 -1.72 17.94 -5.01
C LYS A 201 -0.51 18.89 -5.14
N GLY A 202 0.59 18.61 -4.44
CA GLY A 202 1.88 19.22 -4.73
C GLY A 202 2.53 18.57 -5.95
N ASN A 203 3.14 19.39 -6.81
CA ASN A 203 3.87 18.94 -8.01
C ASN A 203 4.76 17.72 -7.71
N ARG A 204 4.44 16.58 -8.33
CA ARG A 204 5.29 15.37 -8.33
C ARG A 204 6.51 15.49 -9.25
N ARG A 205 6.59 16.56 -10.02
CA ARG A 205 7.82 16.91 -10.75
C ARG A 205 8.76 17.57 -9.74
N LEU A 206 9.99 17.06 -9.66
CA LEU A 206 11.06 17.74 -8.95
C LEU A 206 11.05 19.20 -9.41
N ARG A 207 10.84 20.14 -8.47
CA ARG A 207 10.77 21.58 -8.79
C ARG A 207 12.11 22.09 -9.34
N TYR A 208 13.17 21.36 -9.04
CA TYR A 208 14.55 21.61 -9.42
C TYR A 208 15.15 20.35 -10.05
N GLY A 209 16.24 20.46 -10.81
CA GLY A 209 16.97 19.29 -11.30
C GLY A 209 17.44 18.41 -10.14
N PRO A 210 17.68 17.10 -10.37
CA PRO A 210 18.06 16.15 -9.31
C PRO A 210 19.27 16.63 -8.50
N THR A 211 20.27 17.20 -9.17
CA THR A 211 21.48 17.75 -8.51
C THR A 211 21.20 18.92 -7.58
N THR A 212 20.26 19.79 -7.93
CA THR A 212 19.83 20.91 -7.06
C THR A 212 19.02 20.40 -5.88
N ASN A 213 18.21 19.36 -6.08
CA ASN A 213 17.41 18.76 -5.01
C ASN A 213 18.33 18.08 -3.97
N ASP A 214 19.35 17.36 -4.43
CA ASP A 214 20.36 16.75 -3.55
C ASP A 214 21.13 17.83 -2.76
N ALA A 215 21.50 18.94 -3.40
CA ALA A 215 22.15 20.06 -2.71
C ALA A 215 21.27 20.65 -1.58
N ILE A 216 19.97 20.78 -1.81
CA ILE A 216 19.01 21.29 -0.81
C ILE A 216 18.88 20.30 0.36
N ILE A 217 18.80 19.00 0.07
CA ILE A 217 18.71 17.95 1.11
C ILE A 217 19.98 17.95 1.97
N ASP A 218 21.16 17.94 1.35
CA ASP A 218 22.45 17.95 2.06
C ASP A 218 22.63 19.23 2.89
N ALA A 219 22.19 20.38 2.38
CA ALA A 219 22.29 21.66 3.09
C ALA A 219 21.34 21.70 4.29
N ALA A 220 20.13 21.15 4.15
CA ALA A 220 19.18 21.02 5.23
C ALA A 220 19.68 20.07 6.33
N GLN A 221 20.25 18.93 5.96
CA GLN A 221 20.84 17.99 6.93
C GLN A 221 22.03 18.60 7.68
N ALA A 222 22.93 19.29 6.97
CA ALA A 222 24.07 19.98 7.58
C ALA A 222 23.62 21.14 8.50
N ALA A 223 22.58 21.88 8.13
CA ALA A 223 22.02 22.92 8.99
C ALA A 223 21.35 22.34 10.24
N VAL A 224 20.58 21.25 10.13
CA VAL A 224 19.95 20.59 11.29
C VAL A 224 21.01 20.06 12.26
N ALA A 225 22.07 19.43 11.76
CA ALA A 225 23.20 18.98 12.58
C ALA A 225 23.89 20.14 13.33
N ALA A 226 23.93 21.33 12.73
CA ALA A 226 24.47 22.54 13.33
C ALA A 226 23.46 23.35 14.17
N ARG A 227 22.22 22.86 14.35
CA ARG A 227 21.09 23.62 14.94
C ARG A 227 20.85 24.98 14.27
N GLY A 228 21.16 25.06 12.98
CA GLY A 228 21.00 26.24 12.15
C GLY A 228 19.57 26.43 11.64
N ASP A 229 19.34 27.57 10.99
CA ASP A 229 18.05 27.96 10.42
C ASP A 229 18.12 27.99 8.88
N TRP A 230 17.07 28.52 8.26
CA TRP A 230 17.00 28.67 6.80
C TRP A 230 18.13 29.57 6.23
N LYS A 231 18.69 30.50 7.02
CA LYS A 231 19.83 31.32 6.59
C LYS A 231 21.11 30.48 6.53
N THR A 232 21.28 29.53 7.45
CA THR A 232 22.37 28.53 7.40
C THR A 232 22.29 27.68 6.14
N ILE A 233 21.09 27.20 5.80
CA ILE A 233 20.85 26.40 4.57
C ILE A 233 21.23 27.22 3.33
N ARG A 234 20.78 28.47 3.25
CA ARG A 234 21.12 29.39 2.15
C ARG A 234 22.63 29.62 2.03
N ALA A 235 23.31 29.88 3.14
CA ALA A 235 24.76 30.11 3.16
C ALA A 235 25.55 28.86 2.72
N LEU A 236 25.09 27.66 3.09
CA LEU A 236 25.69 26.39 2.65
C LEU A 236 25.49 26.18 1.14
N LEU A 237 24.28 26.43 0.63
CA LEU A 237 24.00 26.36 -0.80
C LEU A 237 24.85 27.33 -1.61
N GLU A 238 24.94 28.59 -1.18
CA GLU A 238 25.78 29.62 -1.81
C GLU A 238 27.27 29.26 -1.76
N LYS A 239 27.73 28.66 -0.67
CA LYS A 239 29.12 28.16 -0.55
C LYS A 239 29.37 27.00 -1.50
N TRP A 240 28.46 26.04 -1.59
CA TRP A 240 28.62 24.83 -2.39
C TRP A 240 28.38 25.05 -3.88
N SER A 241 27.70 26.13 -4.26
CA SER A 241 27.47 26.52 -5.66
C SER A 241 28.57 27.41 -6.24
N LYS A 242 29.56 27.86 -5.45
CA LYS A 242 30.72 28.64 -5.92
C LYS A 242 31.79 27.74 -6.55
N LEU A 243 32.67 28.33 -7.37
CA LEU A 243 33.79 27.64 -8.04
C LEU A 243 34.59 26.78 -7.04
N GLY A 244 34.74 25.48 -7.33
CA GLY A 244 35.38 24.51 -6.42
C GLY A 244 34.48 23.94 -5.32
N GLY A 245 33.22 24.39 -5.24
CA GLY A 245 32.20 23.87 -4.35
C GLY A 245 31.58 22.56 -4.84
N ARG A 246 31.06 21.76 -3.90
CA ARG A 246 30.54 20.40 -4.11
C ARG A 246 29.44 20.29 -5.17
N TYR A 247 28.68 21.36 -5.40
CA TYR A 247 27.58 21.40 -6.37
C TYR A 247 27.79 22.45 -7.47
N TYR A 248 29.04 22.90 -7.67
CA TYR A 248 29.40 23.79 -8.77
C TYR A 248 29.28 23.05 -10.12
N HIS A 249 28.42 23.56 -11.01
CA HIS A 249 28.34 23.10 -12.39
C HIS A 249 29.10 24.11 -13.25
N SER A 250 30.28 23.74 -13.74
CA SER A 250 31.01 24.54 -14.74
C SER A 250 30.21 24.54 -16.04
N GLY A 251 29.44 25.59 -16.29
CA GLY A 251 28.65 25.77 -17.51
C GLY A 251 29.51 26.01 -18.74
N LEU A 252 30.37 25.06 -19.11
CA LEU A 252 31.04 25.04 -20.41
C LEU A 252 30.44 23.93 -21.28
N PRO A 253 29.97 24.24 -22.50
CA PRO A 253 29.52 23.22 -23.42
C PRO A 253 30.67 22.27 -23.77
N ARG A 254 30.40 20.96 -23.76
CA ARG A 254 31.33 19.92 -24.24
C ARG A 254 31.63 20.15 -25.73
N VAL A 255 32.69 20.89 -26.03
CA VAL A 255 33.32 20.84 -27.35
C VAL A 255 34.01 19.47 -27.46
N GLN A 256 33.56 18.66 -28.42
CA GLN A 256 34.17 17.40 -28.80
C GLN A 256 35.68 17.62 -29.06
N ARG A 257 36.55 17.10 -28.18
CA ARG A 257 37.95 16.88 -28.54
C ARG A 257 37.99 15.67 -29.47
N ARG A 258 37.95 15.94 -30.77
CA ARG A 258 38.40 15.00 -31.81
C ARG A 258 39.87 14.67 -31.52
N VAL A 259 40.13 13.39 -31.33
CA VAL A 259 41.46 12.82 -31.23
C VAL A 259 42.21 13.14 -32.53
N LEU A 260 43.26 13.95 -32.44
CA LEU A 260 44.34 13.98 -33.43
C LEU A 260 45.48 13.15 -32.84
N SER A 261 45.44 11.85 -33.10
CA SER A 261 46.61 10.99 -33.10
C SER A 261 47.44 11.33 -34.34
N HIS A 262 48.69 11.77 -34.14
CA HIS A 262 49.73 11.72 -35.17
C HIS A 262 49.94 10.27 -35.63
N PRO A 263 50.41 10.08 -36.87
CA PRO A 263 51.78 9.54 -36.95
C PRO A 263 52.63 10.11 -38.11
N HIS A 264 53.94 10.13 -37.82
CA HIS A 264 55.14 10.30 -38.66
C HIS A 264 55.44 11.68 -39.26
#